data_AF-A0A531LA98-F1
#
_entry.id   AF-A0A531LA98-F1
#
_cell.length_a   1.000
_cell.length_b   1.000
_cell.length_c   1.000
_cell.angle_alpha   90.00
_cell.angle_beta   90.00
_cell.angle_gamma   90.00
#
_symmetry.space_group_name_H-M   'P 1'
#
loop_
_entity.id
_entity.type
_entity.pdbx_description
1 polymer ?
#
loop_
_entity_poly.entity_id
_entity_poly.type
_entity_poly.pdbx_seq_one_letter_code
_entity_poly.pdbx_strand_id
1 'polypeptide(L)' 'TSLLPHVGSASEHTRRAMADLCVDNLISWFSQGRALTPVPETEKVKARS' A
#
# COMPACT_ATOMS: atom_id res chain seq x y z
N THR A 1 0.45 -9.42 32.04
CA THR A 1 0.73 -8.79 30.73
C THR A 1 0.54 -9.82 29.64
N SER A 2 -0.11 -9.45 28.53
CA SER A 2 -0.18 -10.31 27.33
C SER A 2 0.83 -9.83 26.28
N LEU A 3 1.47 -10.78 25.59
CA LEU A 3 2.37 -10.53 24.46
C LEU A 3 1.76 -11.15 23.20
N LEU A 4 1.82 -10.41 22.10
CA LEU A 4 1.28 -10.83 20.81
C LEU A 4 2.35 -10.69 19.73
N PRO A 5 2.49 -11.65 18.80
CA PRO A 5 3.55 -11.63 17.79
C PRO A 5 3.21 -10.72 16.60
N HIS A 6 3.03 -9.41 16.82
CA HIS A 6 2.73 -8.39 15.80
C HIS A 6 1.50 -8.70 14.92
N VAL A 7 0.44 -9.26 15.51
CA VAL A 7 -0.76 -9.73 14.79
C VAL A 7 -1.88 -8.70 14.62
N GLY A 8 -1.60 -7.41 14.83
CA GLY A 8 -2.63 -6.35 14.88
C GLY A 8 -3.51 -6.24 13.62
N SER A 9 -3.00 -6.63 12.45
CA SER A 9 -3.73 -6.65 11.17
C SER A 9 -3.80 -8.03 10.52
N ALA A 10 -3.47 -9.10 11.24
CA ALA A 10 -3.20 -10.43 10.68
C ALA A 10 -4.46 -11.29 10.39
N SER A 11 -5.62 -10.67 10.09
CA SER A 11 -6.77 -11.41 9.56
C SER A 11 -6.61 -11.67 8.07
N GLU A 12 -7.16 -12.77 7.55
CA GLU A 12 -7.12 -13.05 6.10
C GLU A 12 -7.73 -11.90 5.29
N HIS A 13 -8.91 -11.43 5.73
CA HIS A 13 -9.61 -10.33 5.08
C HIS A 13 -8.77 -9.04 5.02
N THR A 14 -8.21 -8.61 6.16
CA THR A 14 -7.40 -7.38 6.22
C THR A 14 -6.12 -7.51 5.42
N ARG A 15 -5.43 -8.66 5.48
CA ARG A 15 -4.19 -8.89 4.72
C ARG A 15 -4.43 -8.94 3.21
N ARG A 16 -5.57 -9.49 2.76
CA ARG A 16 -5.96 -9.46 1.35
C ARG A 16 -6.21 -8.01 0.88
N ALA A 17 -6.98 -7.23 1.63
CA ALA A 17 -7.21 -5.82 1.30
C ALA A 17 -5.93 -4.97 1.26
N MET A 18 -4.98 -5.21 2.17
CA MET A 18 -3.66 -4.56 2.13
C MET A 18 -2.86 -4.97 0.88
N ALA A 19 -2.91 -6.24 0.48
CA ALA A 19 -2.22 -6.73 -0.72
C ALA A 19 -2.83 -6.13 -1.99
N ASP A 20 -4.16 -6.07 -2.07
CA ASP A 20 -4.88 -5.45 -3.19
C ASP A 20 -4.46 -3.97 -3.33
N LEU A 21 -4.47 -3.20 -2.24
CA LEU A 21 -4.03 -1.80 -2.25
C LEU A 21 -2.55 -1.63 -2.67
N CYS A 22 -1.66 -2.54 -2.26
CA CYS A 22 -0.26 -2.51 -2.70
C CYS A 22 -0.15 -2.72 -4.22
N VAL A 23 -0.89 -3.67 -4.79
CA VAL A 23 -0.90 -3.94 -6.23
C VAL A 23 -1.55 -2.80 -7.00
N ASP A 24 -2.67 -2.27 -6.52
CA ASP A 24 -3.37 -1.15 -7.17
C ASP A 24 -2.51 0.11 -7.23
N ASN A 25 -1.67 0.36 -6.21
CA ASN A 25 -0.68 1.44 -6.26
C ASN A 25 0.32 1.27 -7.41
N LEU A 26 0.81 0.05 -7.66
CA LEU A 26 1.72 -0.24 -8.76
C LEU A 26 1.03 -0.10 -10.12
N ILE A 27 -0.17 -0.65 -10.25
CA ILE A 27 -0.97 -0.53 -11.47
C ILE A 27 -1.22 0.95 -11.78
N SER A 28 -1.67 1.73 -10.79
CA SER A 28 -1.90 3.17 -10.95
C SER A 28 -0.62 3.93 -11.32
N TRP A 29 0.53 3.56 -10.73
CA TRP A 29 1.80 4.19 -11.06
C TRP A 29 2.16 4.04 -12.54
N PHE A 30 2.06 2.84 -13.09
CA PHE A 30 2.43 2.58 -14.48
C PHE A 30 1.36 2.95 -15.50
N SER A 31 0.08 2.94 -15.12
CA SER A 31 -1.03 3.29 -16.03
C SER A 31 -1.41 4.77 -16.00
N GLN A 32 -1.31 5.43 -14.84
CA GLN A 32 -1.76 6.81 -14.63
C GLN A 32 -0.62 7.76 -14.23
N GLY A 33 0.59 7.24 -13.99
CA GLY A 33 1.75 8.05 -13.61
C GLY A 33 1.76 8.53 -12.16
N ARG A 34 0.86 8.02 -11.30
CA ARG A 34 0.75 8.37 -9.88
C ARG A 34 0.32 7.19 -9.01
N ALA A 35 0.77 7.15 -7.77
CA ALA A 35 0.30 6.19 -6.77
C ALA A 35 -1.09 6.60 -6.22
N LEU A 36 -1.84 5.64 -5.68
CA LEU A 36 -3.13 5.89 -5.03
C LEU A 36 -2.95 6.48 -3.63
N THR A 37 -2.00 5.94 -2.88
CA THR A 37 -1.68 6.34 -1.50
C THR A 37 -0.17 6.58 -1.36
N PRO A 38 0.38 7.65 -1.96
CA PRO A 38 1.77 8.01 -1.77
C PRO A 38 2.04 8.41 -0.31
N VAL A 39 3.26 8.17 0.16
CA VAL A 39 3.70 8.71 1.45
C VAL A 39 3.97 10.21 1.34
N PRO A 40 3.84 10.98 2.43
CA PRO A 40 4.05 12.44 2.41
C PRO A 40 5.41 12.86 1.84
N GLU A 41 6.47 12.10 2.12
CA GLU A 41 7.84 12.36 1.68
C GLU A 41 7.99 12.29 0.15
N THR A 42 7.10 11.57 -0.55
CA THR A 42 7.17 11.33 -1.99
C THR A 42 5.92 11.77 -2.74
N GLU A 43 5.04 12.58 -2.15
CA GLU A 43 3.76 12.99 -2.73
C GLU A 43 3.90 13.63 -4.12
N LYS A 44 4.99 14.35 -4.36
CA LYS A 44 5.26 15.07 -5.60
C LYS A 44 6.04 14.27 -6.65
N VAL A 45 6.44 13.03 -6.34
CA VAL A 45 7.18 12.17 -7.26
C VAL A 45 6.22 11.63 -8.31
N LYS A 46 6.56 11.79 -9.59
CA LYS A 46 5.77 11.29 -10.73
C LYS A 46 6.52 10.19 -11.46
N ALA A 47 5.79 9.28 -12.08
CA ALA A 47 6.40 8.28 -12.95
C ALA A 47 7.16 8.98 -14.09
N ARG A 48 8.34 8.45 -14.41
CA ARG A 48 9.12 8.93 -15.55
C ARG A 48 8.50 8.40 -16.83
N SER A 49 8.25 9.30 -17.79
CA SER A 49 7.83 9.00 -19.16
C SER A 49 8.95 8.39 -19.98
#